data_AF-X1B8K0-F1
#
_entry.id   AF-X1B8K0-F1
#
_cell.length_a   1.000
_cell.length_b   1.000
_cell.length_c   1.000
_cell.angle_alpha   90.00
_cell.angle_beta   90.00
_cell.angle_gamma   90.00
#
_symmetry.space_group_name_H-M   'P 1'
#
loop_
_entity.id
_entity.type
_entity.pdbx_description
1 polymer ?
#
loop_
_entity_poly.entity_id
_entity_poly.type
_entity_poly.pdbx_seq_one_letter_code
_entity_poly.pdbx_strand_id
1 'polypeptide(L)'
;MKAKTLIILLDGVSSKDFFKLYNSGELPNIKSFFDGGFVIKNLVSTFPSESQTCYPLIFYGIKLSETEEIAQMWYDRKKQQFIYLWHFFPI
;
A
#
# COMPACT_ATOMS: atom_id res chain seq x y z
N MET A 1 -8.51 -27.04 -3.82
CA MET A 1 -7.07 -26.76 -3.62
C MET A 1 -6.90 -25.29 -3.26
N LYS A 2 -6.06 -24.96 -2.28
CA LYS A 2 -5.68 -23.57 -2.01
C LYS A 2 -4.64 -23.16 -3.07
N ALA A 3 -4.97 -22.20 -3.92
CA ALA A 3 -3.99 -21.65 -4.86
C ALA A 3 -2.92 -20.87 -4.07
N LYS A 4 -1.67 -20.88 -4.56
CA LYS A 4 -0.66 -19.94 -4.05
C LYS A 4 -1.02 -18.53 -4.53
N THR A 5 -0.99 -17.56 -3.62
CA THR A 5 -1.30 -16.16 -3.92
C THR A 5 -0.04 -15.32 -3.82
N LEU A 6 0.21 -14.46 -4.81
CA LEU A 6 1.27 -13.46 -4.80
C LEU A 6 0.63 -12.07 -4.82
N ILE A 7 1.00 -11.23 -3.85
CA ILE A 7 0.62 -9.81 -3.81
C ILE A 7 1.90 -9.01 -4.07
N ILE A 8 1.86 -8.11 -5.04
CA ILE A 8 2.96 -7.20 -5.36
C ILE A 8 2.48 -5.78 -5.10
N LEU A 9 3.16 -5.07 -4.19
CA LEU A 9 2.97 -3.64 -3.97
C LEU A 9 4.10 -2.89 -4.67
N LEU A 10 3.76 -1.94 -5.54
CA LEU A 10 4.72 -1.02 -6.14
C LEU A 10 4.65 0.32 -5.41
N ASP A 11 5.59 0.57 -4.51
CA ASP A 11 5.58 1.77 -3.67
C ASP A 11 5.87 3.05 -4.48
N GLY A 12 5.18 4.14 -4.15
CA GLY A 12 5.38 5.45 -4.76
C GLY A 12 5.07 5.55 -6.25
N VAL A 13 4.36 4.57 -6.84
CA VAL A 13 4.07 4.57 -8.27
C VAL A 13 2.93 5.53 -8.62
N SER A 14 3.25 6.52 -9.46
CA SER A 14 2.26 7.39 -10.10
C SER A 14 1.33 6.58 -11.01
N SER A 15 0.04 6.53 -10.67
CA SER A 15 -0.99 5.89 -11.51
C SER A 15 -0.98 6.45 -12.95
N LYS A 16 -0.81 7.76 -13.09
CA LYS A 16 -0.76 8.43 -14.40
C LYS A 16 0.38 7.90 -15.27
N ASP A 17 1.60 7.84 -14.72
CA ASP A 17 2.77 7.45 -15.48
C ASP A 17 2.80 5.94 -15.73
N PHE A 18 2.39 5.14 -14.74
CA PHE A 18 2.24 3.70 -14.90
C PHE A 18 1.26 3.36 -16.03
N PHE A 19 0.06 3.94 -16.02
CA PHE A 19 -0.92 3.64 -17.06
C PHE A 19 -0.54 4.23 -18.42
N LYS A 20 0.22 5.33 -18.47
CA LYS A 20 0.80 5.82 -19.74
C LYS A 20 1.69 4.75 -20.37
N LEU A 21 2.65 4.22 -19.60
CA LEU A 21 3.59 3.17 -20.06
C LEU A 21 2.89 1.84 -20.35
N TYR A 22 1.95 1.44 -19.49
CA TYR A 22 1.16 0.22 -19.66
C TYR A 22 0.34 0.25 -20.97
N ASN A 23 -0.29 1.38 -21.28
CA ASN A 23 -1.12 1.52 -22.48
C ASN A 23 -0.30 1.71 -23.76
N SER A 24 0.90 2.29 -23.68
CA SER A 24 1.80 2.44 -24.84
C SER A 24 2.55 1.16 -25.21
N GLY A 25 2.43 0.10 -24.40
CA GLY A 25 3.08 -1.20 -24.66
C GLY A 25 4.51 -1.30 -24.11
N GLU A 26 4.98 -0.31 -23.35
CA GLU A 26 6.33 -0.26 -22.77
C GLU A 26 6.51 -1.22 -21.58
N LEU A 27 5.41 -1.79 -21.07
CA LEU A 27 5.40 -2.77 -19.98
C LEU A 27 4.86 -4.14 -20.44
N PRO A 28 5.49 -4.79 -21.44
CA PRO A 28 4.93 -5.99 -22.08
C PRO A 28 4.81 -7.17 -21.13
N ASN A 29 5.76 -7.33 -20.20
CA ASN A 29 5.75 -8.40 -19.20
C ASN A 29 4.60 -8.25 -18.19
N ILE A 30 4.35 -7.01 -17.72
CA ILE A 30 3.24 -6.71 -16.82
C ILE A 30 1.92 -6.91 -17.54
N LYS A 31 1.82 -6.45 -18.79
CA LYS A 31 0.62 -6.62 -19.62
C LYS A 31 0.29 -8.10 -19.83
N SER A 32 1.29 -8.90 -20.18
CA SER A 32 1.16 -10.36 -20.36
C SER A 32 0.78 -11.07 -19.05
N PHE A 33 1.40 -10.70 -17.93
CA PHE A 33 1.10 -11.30 -16.62
C PHE A 33 -0.37 -11.14 -16.20
N PHE A 34 -0.99 -10.01 -16.54
CA PHE A 34 -2.40 -9.73 -16.23
C PHE A 34 -3.35 -10.04 -17.38
N ASP A 35 -2.90 -10.70 -18.44
CA ASP A 35 -3.76 -11.07 -19.57
C ASP A 35 -4.84 -12.07 -19.14
N GLY A 36 -6.08 -11.86 -19.61
CA GLY A 36 -7.26 -12.58 -19.12
C GLY A 36 -7.70 -12.26 -17.68
N GLY A 37 -7.01 -11.33 -17.01
CA GLY A 37 -7.35 -10.84 -15.67
C GLY A 37 -8.21 -9.57 -15.67
N PHE A 38 -8.32 -8.94 -14.49
CA PHE A 38 -9.01 -7.67 -14.32
C PHE A 38 -8.02 -6.55 -14.01
N VAL A 39 -8.22 -5.39 -14.63
CA VAL A 39 -7.42 -4.17 -14.39
C VAL A 39 -8.32 -3.08 -13.81
N ILE A 40 -8.02 -2.65 -12.59
CA ILE A 40 -8.72 -1.55 -11.93
C ILE A 40 -7.80 -0.32 -11.98
N LYS A 41 -8.24 0.73 -12.68
CA LYS A 41 -7.42 1.94 -12.89
C LYS A 41 -7.47 2.94 -11.73
N ASN A 42 -8.60 2.94 -11.03
CA ASN A 42 -8.89 3.90 -9.97
C ASN A 42 -9.07 3.13 -8.67
N LEU A 43 -8.06 3.23 -7.80
CA LEU A 43 -8.13 2.76 -6.43
C LEU A 43 -7.73 3.93 -5.53
N VAL A 44 -8.47 4.11 -4.44
CA VAL A 44 -8.21 5.17 -3.48
C VAL A 44 -7.40 4.57 -2.34
N SER A 45 -6.22 5.15 -2.09
CA SER A 45 -5.39 4.77 -0.94
C SER A 45 -5.91 5.41 0.35
N THR A 46 -5.25 5.12 1.46
CA THR A 46 -5.48 5.78 2.73
C THR A 46 -5.13 7.27 2.70
N PHE A 47 -5.69 8.02 3.66
CA PHE A 47 -5.22 9.36 3.99
C PHE A 47 -4.70 9.37 5.45
N PRO A 48 -3.45 9.80 5.71
CA PRO A 48 -2.47 10.25 4.72
C PRO A 48 -2.04 9.10 3.79
N SER A 49 -1.62 9.42 2.57
CA SER A 49 -1.18 8.42 1.59
C SER A 49 0.31 8.11 1.77
N GLU A 50 0.62 7.45 2.88
CA GLU A 50 1.98 7.06 3.27
C GLU A 50 2.14 5.54 3.21
N SER A 51 3.34 5.04 2.91
CA SER A 51 3.58 3.59 2.76
C SER A 51 3.14 2.80 3.99
N GLN A 52 3.47 3.28 5.21
CA GLN A 52 3.09 2.59 6.46
C GLN A 52 1.57 2.52 6.64
N THR A 53 0.86 3.61 6.35
CA THR A 53 -0.60 3.65 6.51
C THR A 53 -1.36 2.72 5.58
N CYS A 54 -0.73 2.29 4.47
CA CYS A 54 -1.34 1.36 3.53
C CYS A 54 -1.20 -0.10 3.97
N TYR A 55 -0.19 -0.44 4.78
CA TYR A 55 0.14 -1.83 5.14
C TYR A 55 -0.98 -2.56 5.87
N PRO A 56 -1.69 -1.97 6.85
CA PRO A 56 -2.80 -2.65 7.52
C PRO A 56 -3.92 -3.09 6.56
N LEU A 57 -4.24 -2.24 5.57
CA LEU A 57 -5.25 -2.55 4.56
C LEU A 57 -4.78 -3.69 3.64
N ILE A 58 -3.52 -3.65 3.20
CA ILE A 58 -2.98 -4.59 2.21
C ILE A 58 -2.74 -5.97 2.84
N PHE A 59 -2.14 -6.02 4.03
CA PHE A 59 -1.72 -7.29 4.64
C PHE A 59 -2.80 -7.91 5.53
N TYR A 60 -3.58 -7.08 6.22
CA TYR A 60 -4.56 -7.57 7.20
C TYR A 60 -6.01 -7.35 6.76
N GLY A 61 -6.26 -6.52 5.75
CA GLY A 61 -7.61 -6.22 5.27
C GLY A 61 -8.43 -5.38 6.25
N ILE A 62 -7.77 -4.62 7.14
CA ILE A 62 -8.41 -3.79 8.17
C ILE A 62 -8.35 -2.31 7.82
N LYS A 63 -9.26 -1.52 8.39
CA LYS A 63 -9.31 -0.06 8.22
C LYS A 63 -8.25 0.62 9.09
N LEU A 64 -7.85 1.85 8.73
CA LEU A 64 -6.97 2.65 9.57
C LEU A 64 -7.54 2.94 10.97
N SER A 65 -8.86 3.02 11.11
CA SER A 65 -9.50 3.18 12.43
C SER A 65 -9.34 1.98 13.36
N GLU A 66 -8.85 0.86 12.84
CA GLU A 66 -8.68 -0.42 13.54
C GLU A 66 -7.20 -0.71 13.86
N THR A 67 -6.30 0.25 13.61
CA THR A 67 -4.85 0.12 13.85
C THR A 67 -4.25 1.41 14.43
N GLU A 68 -3.10 1.27 15.10
CA GLU A 68 -2.26 2.40 15.54
C GLU A 68 -1.21 2.80 14.48
N GLU A 69 -1.10 2.04 13.37
CA GLU A 69 -0.20 2.30 12.23
C GLU A 69 -0.69 3.45 11.32
N ILE A 70 -1.03 4.59 11.93
CA ILE A 70 -1.62 5.75 11.23
C ILE A 70 -0.58 6.79 10.78
N ALA A 71 0.65 6.67 11.26
CA ALA A 71 1.80 7.50 10.91
C ALA A 71 3.10 6.84 11.40
N GLN A 72 4.25 7.22 10.84
CA GLN A 72 5.55 6.80 11.36
C GLN A 72 5.81 7.27 12.80
N MET A 73 5.30 8.45 13.16
CA MET A 73 5.39 9.01 14.50
C MET A 73 4.21 9.94 14.80
N TRP A 74 3.87 10.08 16.08
CA TRP A 74 2.92 11.07 16.56
C TRP A 74 3.37 11.64 17.90
N TYR A 75 2.97 12.88 18.18
CA TYR A 75 3.24 13.50 19.47
C TYR A 75 2.17 13.10 20.49
N ASP A 76 2.56 12.35 21.51
CA ASP A 76 1.69 12.02 22.64
C ASP A 76 1.69 13.18 23.64
N ARG A 77 0.57 13.92 23.68
CA ARG A 77 0.40 15.07 24.58
C ARG A 77 0.39 14.70 26.07
N LYS A 78 -0.02 13.48 26.44
CA LYS A 78 -0.03 13.06 27.85
C LYS A 78 1.39 12.76 28.33
N LYS A 79 2.20 12.15 27.46
CA LYS A 79 3.60 11.81 27.74
C LYS A 79 4.57 12.94 27.41
N GLN A 80 4.11 13.99 26.73
CA GLN A 80 4.91 15.13 26.26
C GLN A 80 6.11 14.71 25.38
N GLN A 81 5.95 13.66 24.57
CA GLN A 81 7.02 13.11 23.74
C GLN A 81 6.50 12.55 22.42
N PHE A 82 7.38 12.43 21.43
CA PHE A 82 7.09 11.69 20.21
C PHE A 82 7.10 10.19 20.47
N ILE A 83 6.06 9.52 19.97
CA ILE A 83 5.95 8.06 19.91
C ILE A 83 6.20 7.65 18.47
N TYR A 84 7.09 6.69 18.28
CA TYR A 84 7.43 6.14 16.98
C TYR A 84 6.73 4.79 16.81
N LEU A 85 6.19 4.55 15.64
CA LEU A 85 5.48 3.30 15.32
C LEU A 85 6.38 2.07 15.52
N TRP A 86 7.66 2.19 15.16
CA TRP A 86 8.65 1.13 15.28
C TRP A 86 8.97 0.74 16.72
N HIS A 87 8.56 1.52 17.73
CA HIS A 87 8.66 1.06 19.12
C HIS A 87 7.71 -0.10 19.45
N PHE A 88 6.72 -0.36 18.59
CA PHE A 88 5.75 -1.44 18.75
C PHE A 88 6.11 -2.70 17.94
N PHE A 89 7.12 -2.61 17.07
CA PHE A 89 7.62 -3.74 16.28
C PHE A 89 9.08 -4.01 16.65
N PRO A 90 9.36 -5.08 17.43
CA PRO A 90 10.73 -5.51 17.61
C PRO A 90 11.22 -6.02 16.25
N ILE A 91 12.19 -5.33 15.67
CA ILE A 91 13.01 -5.87 14.57
C ILE A 91 14.11 -6.72 15.20
#